data_AF-A0A850VZI7-F1
#
_entry.id   AF-A0A850VZI7-F1
#
_cell.length_a   1.000
_cell.length_b   1.000
_cell.length_c   1.000
_cell.angle_alpha   90.00
_cell.angle_beta   90.00
_cell.angle_gamma   90.00
#
_symmetry.space_group_name_H-M   'P 1'
#
loop_
_entity.id
_entity.type
_entity.pdbx_description
1 polymer ?
#
loop_
_entity_poly.entity_id
_entity_poly.type
_entity_poly.pdbx_seq_one_letter_code
_entity_poly.pdbx_strand_id
1 'polypeptide(L)'
;SIPMKSLSCYNDYSSQVTCTWMEHSEAHALISMILYQRNDIIRENKEMLCKRQTENDLHETPDSYVHWVCCNTTDHFGIGVDDIYSFKPNKMLQAELNVDLFQNGKD
;
A
#
# COMPACT_ATOMS: atom_id res chain seq x y z
N SER A 1 2.07 10.34 -1.32
CA SER A 1 2.88 9.61 -0.31
C SER A 1 4.00 8.86 -1.03
N ILE A 2 5.07 8.45 -0.34
CA ILE A 2 6.15 7.63 -0.95
C ILE A 2 5.60 6.30 -1.49
N PRO A 3 4.79 5.51 -0.74
CA PRO A 3 4.23 4.25 -1.24
C PRO A 3 3.58 4.37 -2.61
N MET A 4 2.67 5.33 -2.79
CA MET A 4 1.97 5.53 -4.05
C MET A 4 2.87 6.00 -5.19
N LYS A 5 3.88 6.83 -4.91
CA LYS A 5 4.83 7.32 -5.93
C LYS A 5 5.80 6.22 -6.37
N SER A 6 6.15 5.31 -5.47
CA SER A 6 7.08 4.20 -5.72
C SER A 6 6.40 2.93 -6.23
N LEU A 7 5.07 2.87 -6.21
CA LEU A 7 4.33 1.68 -6.60
C LEU A 7 4.52 1.41 -8.08
N SER A 8 5.05 0.24 -8.39
CA SER A 8 5.18 -0.29 -9.75
C SER A 8 4.62 -1.69 -9.77
N CYS A 9 3.73 -1.98 -10.71
CA CYS A 9 3.10 -3.28 -10.85
C CYS A 9 3.26 -3.79 -12.28
N TYR A 10 3.57 -5.07 -12.40
CA TYR A 10 3.64 -5.79 -13.65
C TYR A 10 2.99 -7.15 -13.46
N ASN A 11 2.60 -7.77 -14.57
CA ASN A 11 1.95 -9.07 -14.54
C ASN A 11 2.49 -9.95 -15.67
N ASP A 12 2.33 -11.25 -15.52
CA ASP A 12 2.77 -12.26 -16.48
C ASP A 12 1.70 -12.58 -17.55
N TYR A 13 0.56 -11.88 -17.52
CA TYR A 13 -0.62 -12.11 -18.37
C TYR A 13 -1.17 -13.54 -18.32
N SER A 14 -0.79 -14.32 -17.29
CA SER A 14 -1.10 -15.74 -17.21
C SER A 14 -1.71 -16.14 -15.87
N SER A 15 -1.10 -15.71 -14.77
CA SER A 15 -1.44 -16.22 -13.44
C SER A 15 -1.09 -15.28 -12.28
N GLN A 16 -0.23 -14.29 -12.49
CA GLN A 16 0.40 -13.54 -11.42
C GLN A 16 0.53 -12.05 -11.73
N VAL A 17 0.24 -11.25 -10.70
CA VAL A 17 0.59 -9.84 -10.62
C VAL A 17 1.64 -9.67 -9.54
N THR A 18 2.71 -8.93 -9.86
CA THR A 18 3.77 -8.57 -8.93
C THR A 18 3.87 -7.05 -8.85
N CYS A 19 3.86 -6.54 -7.63
CA CYS A 19 4.03 -5.12 -7.35
C CYS A 19 5.24 -4.90 -6.45
N THR A 20 5.97 -3.82 -6.70
CA THR A 20 7.04 -3.34 -5.84
C THR A 20 6.69 -1.94 -5.33
N TRP A 21 6.99 -1.65 -4.08
CA TRP A 21 6.81 -0.31 -3.51
C TRP A 21 7.77 -0.08 -2.34
N MET A 22 7.87 1.17 -1.91
CA MET A 22 8.76 1.60 -0.84
C MET A 22 8.04 2.47 0.19
N GLU A 23 8.55 2.48 1.41
CA GLU A 23 8.19 3.44 2.45
C GLU A 23 9.38 3.79 3.33
N HIS A 24 9.27 4.88 4.08
CA HIS A 24 10.28 5.21 5.08
C HIS A 24 10.23 4.23 6.25
N SER A 25 11.39 3.79 6.72
CA SER A 25 11.52 2.91 7.90
C SER A 25 10.85 3.52 9.14
N GLU A 26 10.96 4.84 9.33
CA GLU A 26 10.30 5.56 10.43
C GLU A 26 8.77 5.54 10.32
N ALA A 27 8.24 5.73 9.11
CA ALA A 27 6.79 5.69 8.88
C ALA A 27 6.24 4.28 9.15
N HIS A 28 6.96 3.25 8.69
CA HIS A 28 6.62 1.85 8.92
C HIS A 28 6.55 1.51 10.42
N ALA A 29 7.50 2.02 11.22
CA ALA A 29 7.54 1.79 12.66
C ALA A 29 6.33 2.38 13.41
N LEU A 30 5.77 3.49 12.90
CA LEU A 30 4.56 4.11 13.47
C LEU A 30 3.28 3.39 13.01
N ILE A 31 3.20 3.10 11.71
CA ILE A 31 2.03 2.51 11.07
C ILE A 31 2.43 1.73 9.82
N SER A 32 2.13 0.44 9.81
CA SER A 32 2.36 -0.38 8.62
C SER A 32 1.22 -0.21 7.63
N MET A 33 1.55 -0.15 6.35
CA MET A 33 0.59 -0.09 5.25
C MET A 33 0.41 -1.47 4.62
N ILE A 34 -0.80 -1.74 4.17
CA ILE A 34 -1.17 -2.93 3.42
C ILE A 34 -1.61 -2.49 2.02
N LEU A 35 -1.05 -3.13 0.99
CA LEU A 35 -1.43 -2.91 -0.39
C LEU A 35 -2.64 -3.79 -0.74
N TYR A 36 -3.66 -3.17 -1.32
CA TYR A 36 -4.84 -3.83 -1.85
C TYR A 36 -4.93 -3.60 -3.37
N GLN A 37 -5.35 -4.63 -4.08
CA GLN A 37 -5.70 -4.60 -5.50
C GLN A 37 -7.21 -4.78 -5.65
N ARG A 38 -7.81 -4.07 -6.58
CA ARG A 38 -9.18 -4.25 -7.03
C ARG A 38 -9.22 -4.13 -8.55
N ASN A 39 -10.06 -4.91 -9.20
CA ASN A 39 -10.40 -4.71 -10.61
C ASN A 39 -11.91 -4.74 -10.82
N ASP A 40 -12.34 -4.40 -12.03
CA ASP A 40 -13.76 -4.30 -12.39
C ASP A 40 -14.51 -5.63 -12.42
N ILE A 41 -13.78 -6.75 -12.42
CA ILE A 41 -14.33 -8.11 -12.47
C ILE A 41 -14.59 -8.65 -11.06
N ILE A 42 -13.55 -8.70 -10.22
CA ILE A 42 -13.62 -9.22 -8.85
C ILE A 42 -14.35 -8.23 -7.93
N ARG A 43 -14.25 -6.91 -8.21
CA ARG A 43 -14.91 -5.79 -7.49
C ARG A 43 -14.65 -5.68 -5.99
N GLU A 44 -14.05 -6.68 -5.37
CA GLU A 44 -13.57 -6.69 -3.98
C GLU A 44 -12.14 -6.17 -3.89
N ASN A 45 -11.78 -5.61 -2.73
CA ASN A 45 -10.40 -5.24 -2.45
C ASN A 45 -9.65 -6.47 -1.95
N LYS A 46 -8.80 -7.04 -2.79
CA LYS A 46 -7.95 -8.17 -2.45
C LYS A 46 -6.64 -7.68 -1.85
N GLU A 47 -6.29 -8.17 -0.67
CA GLU A 47 -4.98 -7.90 -0.08
C GLU A 47 -3.86 -8.52 -0.92
N MET A 48 -2.78 -7.77 -1.13
CA MET A 48 -1.57 -8.27 -1.81
C MET A 48 -0.64 -8.92 -0.80
N LEU A 49 -0.09 -10.09 -1.13
CA LEU A 49 0.85 -10.78 -0.24
C LEU A 49 2.24 -10.18 -0.36
N CYS A 50 2.59 -9.30 0.58
CA CYS A 50 3.84 -8.55 0.59
C CYS A 50 4.92 -9.20 1.45
N LYS A 51 6.16 -9.16 0.98
CA LYS A 51 7.37 -9.52 1.74
C LYS A 51 8.39 -8.40 1.61
N ARG A 52 9.10 -8.12 2.71
CA ARG A 52 10.21 -7.18 2.70
C ARG A 52 11.32 -7.76 1.83
N GLN A 53 11.83 -6.97 0.89
CA GLN A 53 13.01 -7.32 0.11
C GLN A 53 14.24 -7.17 1.02
N THR A 54 15.03 -8.23 1.15
CA THR A 54 16.25 -8.24 1.96
C THR A 54 17.42 -7.63 1.20
N GLU A 55 18.34 -6.96 1.92
CA GLU A 55 19.49 -6.19 1.40
C GLU A 55 20.38 -6.91 0.38
N ASN A 56 20.39 -8.25 0.35
CA ASN A 56 21.23 -9.01 -0.57
C ASN A 56 20.89 -8.83 -2.07
N ASP A 57 19.74 -8.21 -2.40
CA ASP A 57 19.27 -8.08 -3.78
C ASP A 57 19.42 -6.66 -4.38
N LEU A 58 19.84 -5.64 -3.62
CA LEU A 58 19.96 -4.26 -4.11
C LEU A 58 21.22 -3.57 -3.58
N HIS A 59 22.05 -3.07 -4.50
CA HIS A 59 23.37 -2.51 -4.18
C HIS A 59 23.38 -1.06 -3.68
N GLU A 60 22.24 -0.35 -3.63
CA GLU A 60 22.24 1.13 -3.45
C GLU A 60 20.97 1.69 -2.77
N THR A 61 20.35 0.97 -1.84
CA THR A 61 19.19 1.53 -1.13
C THR A 61 19.62 2.11 0.21
N PRO A 62 19.39 3.41 0.47
CA PRO A 62 19.65 3.98 1.79
C PRO A 62 18.83 3.23 2.85
N ASP A 63 19.43 2.92 4.01
CA ASP A 63 18.79 2.26 5.18
C ASP A 63 17.46 2.92 5.63
N SER A 64 17.18 4.13 5.15
CA SER A 64 15.98 4.91 5.45
C SER A 64 14.71 4.41 4.76
N TYR A 65 14.79 3.47 3.80
CA TYR A 65 13.63 2.93 3.07
C TYR A 65 13.48 1.41 3.18
N VAL A 66 12.25 0.98 3.42
CA VAL A 66 11.83 -0.42 3.35
C VAL A 66 11.29 -0.70 1.96
N HIS A 67 11.79 -1.76 1.33
CA HIS A 67 11.37 -2.21 0.01
C HIS A 67 10.45 -3.42 0.16
N TRP A 68 9.35 -3.42 -0.57
CA TRP A 68 8.34 -4.46 -0.53
C TRP A 68 8.15 -5.06 -1.92
N VAL A 69 8.10 -6.40 -1.96
CA VAL A 69 7.66 -7.16 -3.14
C VAL A 69 6.36 -7.86 -2.76
N CYS A 70 5.31 -7.61 -3.53
CA CYS A 70 3.98 -8.14 -3.27
C CYS A 70 3.46 -8.92 -4.47
N CYS A 71 2.89 -10.09 -4.22
CA CYS A 71 2.36 -10.95 -5.26
C CYS A 71 0.90 -11.29 -4.99
N ASN A 72 0.12 -11.42 -6.06
CA ASN A 72 -1.18 -12.09 -6.02
C ASN A 72 -1.34 -12.96 -7.26
N THR A 73 -2.10 -14.04 -7.10
CA THR A 73 -2.59 -14.82 -8.22
C THR A 73 -3.94 -14.30 -8.69
N THR A 74 -4.12 -14.27 -10.00
CA THR A 74 -5.38 -13.93 -10.68
C THR A 74 -5.39 -14.61 -12.04
N ASP A 75 -6.57 -14.95 -12.52
CA ASP A 75 -6.89 -15.48 -13.85
C ASP A 75 -7.59 -14.43 -14.74
N HIS A 76 -7.84 -13.25 -14.18
CA HIS A 76 -8.57 -12.17 -14.82
C HIS A 76 -7.61 -11.19 -15.50
N PHE A 77 -7.15 -11.54 -16.69
CA PHE A 77 -6.36 -10.65 -17.55
C PHE A 77 -7.14 -10.31 -18.82
N GLY A 78 -7.07 -9.07 -19.25
CA GLY A 78 -7.74 -8.64 -20.47
C GLY A 78 -7.43 -7.21 -20.83
N ILE A 79 -7.49 -6.92 -22.12
CA ILE A 79 -7.44 -5.55 -22.61
C ILE A 79 -8.67 -4.81 -22.08
N GLY A 80 -8.46 -3.68 -21.40
CA GLY A 80 -9.54 -2.88 -20.82
C GLY A 80 -9.98 -3.31 -19.42
N VAL A 81 -9.21 -4.16 -18.73
CA VAL A 81 -9.37 -4.37 -17.28
C VAL A 81 -8.57 -3.32 -16.53
N ASP A 82 -9.23 -2.47 -15.77
CA ASP A 82 -8.57 -1.48 -14.93
C ASP A 82 -8.26 -2.06 -13.55
N ASP A 83 -6.97 -2.10 -13.21
CA ASP A 83 -6.50 -2.45 -11.87
C ASP A 83 -6.30 -1.18 -11.03
N ILE A 84 -7.02 -1.12 -9.91
CA ILE A 84 -6.95 -0.05 -8.92
C ILE A 84 -6.17 -0.57 -7.71
N TYR A 85 -5.14 0.18 -7.32
CA TYR A 85 -4.32 -0.12 -6.16
C TYR A 85 -4.55 0.90 -5.05
N SER A 86 -4.63 0.42 -3.80
CA SER A 86 -4.82 1.29 -2.64
C SER A 86 -3.99 0.82 -1.46
N PHE A 87 -3.51 1.78 -0.66
CA PHE A 87 -2.83 1.50 0.60
C PHE A 87 -3.78 1.79 1.76
N LYS A 88 -3.89 0.85 2.70
CA LYS A 88 -4.64 1.04 3.95
C LYS A 88 -3.75 0.72 5.14
N PRO A 89 -3.88 1.47 6.24
CA PRO A 89 -3.27 1.10 7.52
C PRO A 89 -3.66 -0.32 7.96
N ASN A 90 -2.72 -1.04 8.57
CA ASN A 90 -2.98 -2.34 9.19
C ASN A 90 -3.83 -2.26 10.48
N LYS A 91 -4.11 -1.05 10.97
CA LYS A 91 -4.91 -0.77 12.16
C LYS A 91 -5.79 0.45 11.93
N MET A 92 -6.98 0.47 12.56
CA MET A 92 -7.77 1.69 12.61
C MET A 92 -7.04 2.76 13.42
N LEU A 93 -6.89 3.94 12.83
CA LEU A 93 -6.39 5.11 13.55
C LEU A 93 -7.58 5.76 14.28
N GLN A 94 -7.62 5.63 15.61
CA GLN A 94 -8.48 6.50 16.41
C GLN A 94 -7.80 7.87 16.54
N ALA A 95 -8.39 8.88 15.90
CA ALA A 95 -8.06 10.26 16.18
C ALA A 95 -9.08 10.78 17.19
N GLU A 96 -8.62 11.11 18.40
CA GLU A 96 -9.45 11.80 19.39
C GLU A 96 -9.43 13.29 19.08
N LEU A 97 -10.60 13.86 18.76
CA LEU A 97 -10.76 15.30 18.60
C LEU A 97 -11.22 15.88 19.94
N ASN A 98 -10.31 16.50 20.68
CA ASN A 98 -10.64 17.27 21.87
C ASN A 98 -11.24 18.61 21.46
N VAL A 99 -12.57 18.67 21.36
CA VAL A 99 -13.31 19.91 21.10
C VAL A 99 -13.64 20.57 22.44
N ASP A 100 -13.11 21.77 22.67
CA ASP A 100 -13.55 22.64 23.75
C ASP A 100 -14.82 23.39 23.32
N LEU A 101 -15.96 22.97 23.85
CA LEU A 101 -17.28 23.49 23.49
C LEU A 101 -17.59 24.88 24.08
N PHE A 102 -16.72 25.45 24.93
CA PHE A 102 -17.03 26.66 25.70
C PHE A 102 -16.38 27.95 25.19
N GLN A 103 -15.79 27.98 23.99
CA GLN A 103 -15.15 29.19 23.47
C GLN A 103 -16.10 30.24 22.86
N ASN A 104 -17.40 29.94 22.70
CA ASN A 104 -18.37 30.85 22.06
C ASN A 104 -19.29 31.56 23.06
N GLY A 105 -18.74 32.19 24.09
CA GLY A 105 -19.53 32.85 25.13
C GLY A 105 -18.87 34.09 25.73
N LYS A 106 -18.46 35.04 24.90
CA LYS A 106 -18.19 36.42 25.33
C LYS A 106 -18.62 37.39 24.22
N ASP A 107 -19.88 37.79 24.29
CA ASP A 107 -20.35 39.12 23.87
C ASP A 107 -21.19 39.68 25.03
#